data_AF-A0A7K3GGX8-F1
#
_entry.id   AF-A0A7K3GGX8-F1
#
_cell.length_a   1.000
_cell.length_b   1.000
_cell.length_c   1.000
_cell.angle_alpha   90.00
_cell.angle_beta   90.00
_cell.angle_gamma   90.00
#
_symmetry.space_group_name_H-M   'P 1'
#
loop_
_entity.id
_entity.type
_entity.pdbx_description
1 polymer ?
#
loop_
_entity_poly.entity_id
_entity_poly.type
_entity_poly.pdbx_seq_one_letter_code
_entity_poly.pdbx_strand_id
1 'polypeptide(L)'
;MARTRRVVVIGGGIGGLTAAVALFQDGHRVTVLERAASLRPIGAAISLSPNALRALDVVGLGDEIRDLAAWQGDGGLRTPRGRWLSRSGAEA
;
A
#
# COMPACT_ATOMS: atom_id res chain seq x y z
N MET A 1 -8.44 29.59 -2.82
CA MET A 1 -8.06 28.75 -1.66
C MET A 1 -9.13 27.70 -1.47
N ALA A 2 -8.78 26.41 -1.46
CA ALA A 2 -9.75 25.35 -1.15
C ALA A 2 -10.19 25.50 0.32
N ARG A 3 -11.49 25.34 0.59
CA ARG A 3 -12.03 25.44 1.95
C ARG A 3 -11.60 24.21 2.76
N THR A 4 -10.89 24.42 3.86
CA THR A 4 -10.56 23.36 4.83
C THR A 4 -11.84 22.67 5.32
N ARG A 5 -11.90 21.34 5.17
CA ARG A 5 -13.02 20.52 5.63
C ARG A 5 -12.63 19.70 6.85
N ARG A 6 -13.64 19.28 7.63
CA ARG A 6 -13.50 18.21 8.62
C ARG A 6 -13.90 16.90 7.96
N VAL A 7 -13.01 15.91 7.96
CA VAL A 7 -13.23 14.60 7.34
C VAL A 7 -13.05 13.51 8.39
N VAL A 8 -13.97 12.56 8.40
CA VAL A 8 -13.86 11.35 9.22
C VAL A 8 -13.60 10.16 8.29
N VAL A 9 -12.52 9.43 8.55
CA VAL A 9 -12.18 8.18 7.87
C VAL A 9 -12.50 7.03 8.81
N ILE A 10 -13.31 6.08 8.35
CA ILE A 10 -13.70 4.89 9.12
C ILE A 10 -12.86 3.70 8.65
N GLY A 11 -11.98 3.21 9.52
CA GLY A 11 -11.04 2.12 9.28
C GLY A 11 -9.58 2.58 9.17
N GLY A 12 -8.73 2.00 9.99
CA GLY A 12 -7.27 2.21 10.05
C GLY A 12 -6.47 1.21 9.23
N GLY A 13 -7.06 0.64 8.18
CA GLY A 13 -6.35 -0.20 7.21
C GLY A 13 -5.53 0.63 6.22
N ILE A 14 -4.82 -0.04 5.30
CA ILE A 14 -3.93 0.58 4.30
C ILE A 14 -4.64 1.72 3.56
N GLY A 15 -5.76 1.43 2.90
CA GLY A 15 -6.49 2.45 2.14
C GLY A 15 -7.03 3.60 2.99
N GLY A 16 -7.46 3.33 4.22
CA GLY A 16 -7.97 4.35 5.14
C GLY A 16 -6.87 5.30 5.61
N LEU A 17 -5.71 4.76 6.01
CA LEU A 17 -4.56 5.55 6.42
C LEU A 17 -3.97 6.33 5.24
N THR A 18 -3.85 5.72 4.05
CA THR A 18 -3.40 6.42 2.84
C THR A 18 -4.34 7.58 2.49
N ALA A 19 -5.66 7.38 2.52
CA ALA A 19 -6.62 8.45 2.28
C ALA A 19 -6.54 9.55 3.33
N ALA A 20 -6.37 9.18 4.61
CA ALA A 20 -6.23 10.15 5.70
C ALA A 20 -4.99 11.04 5.53
N VAL A 21 -3.85 10.46 5.16
CA VAL A 21 -2.61 11.21 4.88
C VAL A 21 -2.81 12.14 3.68
N ALA A 22 -3.38 11.65 2.58
CA ALA A 22 -3.61 12.48 1.39
C ALA A 22 -4.53 13.68 1.69
N LEU A 23 -5.64 13.45 2.39
CA LEU A 23 -6.58 14.52 2.80
C LEU A 23 -5.93 15.50 3.79
N PHE A 24 -5.08 15.02 4.68
CA PHE A 24 -4.33 15.85 5.62
C PHE A 24 -3.33 16.74 4.88
N GLN A 25 -2.58 16.20 3.92
CA GLN A 25 -1.65 16.95 3.07
C GLN A 25 -2.36 17.99 2.19
N ASP A 26 -3.61 17.72 1.77
CA ASP A 26 -4.50 18.70 1.09
C ASP A 26 -5.07 19.78 2.04
N GLY A 27 -4.61 19.84 3.29
CA GLY A 27 -4.98 20.88 4.25
C GLY A 27 -6.34 20.70 4.91
N HIS A 28 -6.87 19.47 4.94
CA HIS A 28 -8.09 19.14 5.67
C HIS A 28 -7.81 18.67 7.10
N ARG A 29 -8.79 18.84 7.99
CA ARG A 29 -8.74 18.29 9.34
C ARG A 29 -9.33 16.88 9.33
N VAL A 30 -8.48 15.88 9.53
CA VAL A 30 -8.85 14.47 9.39
C VAL A 30 -8.88 13.77 10.75
N THR A 31 -9.92 12.98 11.00
CA THR A 31 -10.02 12.05 12.12
C THR A 31 -10.16 10.63 11.59
N VAL A 32 -9.30 9.71 12.01
CA VAL A 32 -9.40 8.28 11.69
C VAL A 32 -10.02 7.55 12.87
N LEU A 33 -11.03 6.73 12.62
CA LEU A 33 -11.66 5.86 13.62
C LEU A 33 -11.39 4.40 13.25
N GLU A 34 -10.69 3.68 14.12
CA GLU A 34 -10.43 2.24 13.99
C GLU A 34 -11.03 1.51 15.18
N ARG A 35 -11.63 0.35 14.92
CA ARG A 35 -12.23 -0.51 15.95
C ARG A 35 -11.17 -1.26 16.74
N ALA A 36 -10.10 -1.70 16.09
CA ALA A 36 -8.99 -2.39 16.73
C ALA A 36 -8.24 -1.46 17.70
N ALA A 37 -7.95 -1.97 18.89
CA ALA A 37 -7.20 -1.22 19.91
C ALA A 37 -5.74 -0.90 19.50
N SER A 38 -5.21 -1.60 18.49
CA SER A 38 -3.86 -1.44 17.98
C SER A 38 -3.77 -1.99 16.56
N LEU A 39 -2.93 -1.41 15.71
CA LEU A 39 -2.57 -1.99 14.41
C LEU A 39 -1.71 -3.24 14.65
N ARG A 40 -2.15 -4.40 14.15
CA ARG A 40 -1.44 -5.66 14.30
C ARG A 40 -1.26 -6.33 12.94
N PRO A 41 -0.07 -6.86 12.61
CA PRO A 41 0.10 -7.71 11.45
C PRO A 41 -0.79 -8.94 11.56
N ILE A 42 -1.47 -9.29 10.47
CA ILE A 42 -2.28 -10.52 10.38
C ILE A 42 -1.47 -11.71 9.84
N GLY A 43 -0.18 -11.52 9.56
CA GLY A 43 0.71 -12.56 9.01
C GLY A 43 0.49 -12.87 7.53
N ALA A 44 -0.20 -11.98 6.80
CA ALA A 44 -0.45 -12.15 5.36
C ALA A 44 0.50 -11.28 4.53
N ALA A 45 1.02 -11.84 3.45
CA ALA A 45 1.65 -11.07 2.38
C ALA A 45 0.59 -10.46 1.46
N ILE A 46 0.88 -9.27 0.93
CA ILE A 46 0.10 -8.64 -0.12
C ILE A 46 1.02 -8.23 -1.26
N SER A 47 0.53 -8.34 -2.49
CA SER A 47 1.23 -7.80 -3.66
C SER A 47 0.72 -6.41 -3.96
N LEU A 48 1.62 -5.45 -4.17
CA LEU A 48 1.27 -4.10 -4.60
C LEU A 48 1.42 -4.01 -6.11
N SER A 49 0.36 -3.58 -6.80
CA SER A 49 0.39 -3.29 -8.23
C SER A 49 1.03 -1.91 -8.49
N PRO A 50 1.53 -1.64 -9.72
CA PRO A 50 2.21 -0.38 -10.04
C PRO A 50 1.40 0.89 -9.73
N ASN A 51 0.09 0.87 -9.93
CA ASN A 51 -0.78 2.00 -9.60
C ASN A 51 -0.93 2.24 -8.09
N ALA A 52 -0.86 1.18 -7.27
CA ALA A 52 -0.85 1.31 -5.81
C ALA A 52 0.46 1.95 -5.34
N LEU A 53 1.60 1.53 -5.91
CA LEU A 53 2.91 2.14 -5.63
C LEU A 53 2.91 3.62 -6.02
N ARG A 54 2.37 3.98 -7.19
CA ARG A 54 2.21 5.39 -7.60
C ARG A 54 1.36 6.19 -6.60
N ALA A 55 0.29 5.62 -6.08
CA ALA A 55 -0.53 6.29 -5.08
C ALA A 55 0.24 6.52 -3.76
N LEU A 56 1.13 5.60 -3.39
CA LEU A 56 2.01 5.74 -2.23
C LEU A 56 3.12 6.79 -2.47
N ASP A 57 3.60 6.93 -3.70
CA ASP A 57 4.52 8.01 -4.07
C ASP A 57 3.90 9.39 -3.82
N VAL A 58 2.62 9.57 -4.16
CA VAL A 58 1.89 10.84 -3.98
C VAL A 58 1.84 11.28 -2.51
N VAL A 59 1.77 10.32 -1.58
CA VAL A 59 1.75 10.62 -0.14
C VAL A 59 3.14 10.58 0.52
N GLY A 60 4.20 10.35 -0.26
CA GLY A 60 5.59 10.36 0.20
C GLY A 60 6.07 9.06 0.87
N LEU A 61 5.34 7.95 0.71
CA LEU A 61 5.67 6.65 1.31
C LEU A 61 6.24 5.64 0.31
N GLY A 62 6.35 6.03 -0.97
CA GLY A 62 6.74 5.13 -2.05
C GLY A 62 8.08 4.42 -1.84
N ASP A 63 9.12 5.19 -1.48
CA ASP A 63 10.48 4.66 -1.32
C ASP A 63 10.57 3.72 -0.11
N GLU A 64 10.02 4.13 1.04
CA GLU A 64 9.98 3.29 2.25
C GLU A 64 9.27 1.96 2.00
N ILE A 65 8.16 1.97 1.24
CA ILE A 65 7.44 0.74 0.90
C ILE A 65 8.23 -0.15 -0.06
N ARG A 66 8.97 0.44 -1.01
CA ARG A 66 9.84 -0.33 -1.91
C ARG A 66 11.01 -0.97 -1.15
N ASP A 67 11.59 -0.27 -0.18
CA ASP A 67 12.69 -0.80 0.66
C ASP A 67 12.23 -1.97 1.56
N LEU A 68 10.95 -1.99 1.95
CA LEU A 68 10.35 -3.08 2.71
C LEU A 68 9.94 -4.29 1.85
N ALA A 69 10.07 -4.23 0.52
CA ALA A 69 9.65 -5.32 -0.36
C ALA A 69 10.48 -6.60 -0.14
N ALA A 70 9.82 -7.64 0.38
CA ALA A 70 10.46 -8.91 0.70
C ALA A 70 10.89 -9.74 -0.52
N TRP A 71 10.31 -9.49 -1.68
CA TRP A 71 10.65 -10.18 -2.92
C TRP A 71 11.36 -9.22 -3.86
N GLN A 72 12.66 -9.42 -4.04
CA GLN A 72 13.47 -8.80 -5.08
C GLN A 72 14.12 -9.90 -5.91
N GLY A 73 13.50 -10.28 -7.04
CA GLY A 73 14.04 -11.32 -7.91
C GLY A 73 12.99 -11.98 -8.81
N ASP A 74 13.44 -12.97 -9.57
CA ASP A 74 12.60 -13.65 -10.55
C ASP A 74 11.48 -14.48 -9.91
N GLY A 75 10.27 -14.31 -10.44
CA GLY A 75 9.11 -15.12 -10.14
C GLY A 75 8.53 -15.78 -11.38
N GLY A 76 7.42 -16.48 -11.19
CA GLY A 76 6.68 -17.07 -12.30
C GLY A 76 5.94 -18.33 -11.90
N LEU A 77 5.27 -18.94 -12.88
CA LEU A 77 4.52 -20.18 -12.69
C LEU A 77 5.32 -21.38 -13.14
N ARG A 78 5.27 -22.45 -12.35
CA ARG A 78 5.87 -23.75 -12.68
C ARG A 78 4.81 -24.86 -12.60
N THR A 79 5.01 -25.92 -13.38
CA THR A 79 4.28 -27.17 -13.20
C THR A 79 4.73 -27.87 -11.92
N PRO A 80 3.96 -28.85 -11.39
CA PRO A 80 4.40 -29.67 -10.26
C PRO A 80 5.71 -30.44 -10.50
N ARG A 81 6.07 -30.68 -11.76
CA ARG A 81 7.34 -31.30 -12.16
C ARG A 81 8.49 -30.30 -12.30
N GLY A 82 8.28 -29.04 -11.90
CA GLY A 82 9.29 -27.98 -11.91
C GLY A 82 9.50 -27.28 -13.26
N ARG A 83 8.77 -27.68 -14.32
CA ARG A 83 8.88 -27.01 -15.65
C ARG A 83 8.28 -25.61 -15.58
N TRP A 84 9.01 -24.61 -16.03
CA TRP A 84 8.50 -23.24 -16.15
C TRP A 84 7.37 -23.14 -17.17
N LEU A 85 6.31 -22.42 -16.80
CA LEU A 85 5.21 -22.02 -17.68
C LEU A 85 5.29 -20.54 -18.01
N SER A 86 5.72 -19.72 -17.05
CA SER A 86 5.99 -18.29 -17.22
C SER A 86 7.10 -17.89 -16.26
N ARG A 87 7.95 -16.95 -16.67
CA ARG A 87 8.94 -16.29 -15.83
C ARG A 87 8.72 -14.78 -15.91
N SER A 88 8.75 -14.15 -14.76
CA SER A 88 8.73 -12.69 -14.60
C SER A 88 9.99 -12.30 -13.85
N GLY A 89 10.92 -11.65 -14.54
CA GLY A 89 12.11 -11.10 -13.90
C GLY A 89 11.85 -9.74 -13.28
N ALA A 90 12.70 -9.34 -12.34
CA ALA A 90 12.63 -8.00 -11.72
C ALA A 90 13.11 -6.87 -12.66
N GLU A 91 13.68 -7.22 -13.82
CA GLU A 91 14.28 -6.30 -14.80
C GLU A 91 13.34 -5.87 -15.95
N ALA A 92 12.03 -6.16 -15.84
CA ALA A 92 11.03 -5.82 -16.87
C ALA A 92 10.39 -4.44 -16.66
#